data_AF-A0A956BFB9-F1
#
_entry.id   AF-A0A956BFB9-F1
#
_cell.length_a   1.000
_cell.length_b   1.000
_cell.length_c   1.000
_cell.angle_alpha   90.00
_cell.angle_beta   90.00
_cell.angle_gamma   90.00
#
_symmetry.space_group_name_H-M   'P 1'
#
loop_
_entity.id
_entity.type
_entity.pdbx_description
1 polymer ?
#
loop_
_entity_poly.entity_id
_entity_poly.type
_entity_poly.pdbx_seq_one_letter_code
_entity_poly.pdbx_strand_id
1 'polypeptide(L)'
;MQTVDRRSADNTPMKDTPAEDLSYSDAVRELEDILAKIEDAEIDVDQLSDHVGRAAQLLKLCRQRIGRAEMQVRDVLKDMEEDDPWTSGAQSEN
;
A
#
# COMPACT_ATOMS: atom_id res chain seq x y z
N MET A 1 1.45 22.81 -32.77
CA MET A 1 0.61 22.36 -31.64
C MET A 1 1.54 21.71 -30.62
N GLN A 2 2.12 22.50 -29.69
CA GLN A 2 3.03 22.02 -28.64
C GLN A 2 2.43 22.38 -27.29
N THR A 3 1.85 21.40 -26.58
CA THR A 3 1.34 21.46 -25.20
C THR A 3 1.01 20.01 -24.83
N VAL A 4 1.61 19.29 -23.88
CA VAL A 4 2.44 19.65 -22.72
C VAL A 4 3.29 18.42 -22.37
N ASP A 5 4.61 18.50 -22.55
CA ASP A 5 5.56 17.62 -21.85
C ASP A 5 5.52 18.00 -20.37
N ARG A 6 4.71 17.30 -19.57
CA ARG A 6 4.76 17.42 -18.11
C ARG A 6 5.94 16.60 -17.59
N ARG A 7 7.15 17.13 -17.84
CA ARG A 7 8.32 16.86 -17.00
C ARG A 7 7.93 17.08 -15.55
N SER A 8 7.97 16.01 -14.74
CA SER A 8 8.34 16.08 -13.33
C SER A 8 8.76 14.69 -12.83
N ALA A 9 10.08 14.51 -12.73
CA ALA A 9 10.86 13.66 -11.82
C ALA A 9 10.54 12.15 -11.82
N ASP A 10 11.49 11.26 -12.10
CA ASP A 10 12.66 11.02 -11.23
C ASP A 10 12.31 11.04 -9.74
N ASN A 11 11.18 10.42 -9.38
CA ASN A 11 10.78 10.17 -8.00
C ASN A 11 10.77 8.66 -7.73
N THR A 12 11.82 7.98 -8.21
CA THR A 12 12.18 6.67 -7.67
C THR A 12 12.47 6.89 -6.19
N PRO A 13 11.73 6.29 -5.26
CA PRO A 13 11.96 6.54 -3.85
C PRO A 13 13.40 6.17 -3.50
N MET A 14 14.19 7.21 -3.20
CA MET A 14 15.55 7.05 -2.73
C MET A 14 15.50 6.28 -1.39
N LYS A 15 16.53 5.45 -1.19
CA LYS A 15 16.78 4.48 -0.12
C LYS A 15 16.58 4.98 1.32
N ASP A 16 16.32 6.27 1.53
CA ASP A 16 16.31 6.99 2.81
C ASP A 16 14.90 7.42 3.28
N THR A 17 13.84 7.23 2.48
CA THR A 17 12.48 7.57 2.93
C THR A 17 12.00 6.52 3.95
N PRO A 18 11.53 6.93 5.16
CA PRO A 18 10.93 6.00 6.11
C PRO A 18 9.77 5.26 5.45
N ALA A 19 9.68 3.94 5.66
CA ALA A 19 8.60 3.11 5.11
C ALA A 19 7.20 3.71 5.44
N GLU A 20 7.07 4.38 6.57
CA GLU A 20 5.82 4.95 7.10
C GLU A 20 5.26 6.09 6.22
N ASP A 21 6.14 6.86 5.57
CA ASP A 21 5.80 8.03 4.77
C ASP A 21 5.55 7.70 3.29
N LEU A 22 5.88 6.49 2.85
CA LEU A 22 5.76 6.05 1.46
C LEU A 22 4.31 5.82 1.05
N SER A 23 3.93 6.23 -0.16
CA SER A 23 2.63 5.85 -0.72
C SER A 23 2.56 4.33 -0.94
N TYR A 24 1.35 3.75 -1.05
CA TYR A 24 1.23 2.31 -1.32
C TYR A 24 1.86 1.96 -2.67
N SER A 25 1.63 2.79 -3.69
CA SER A 25 2.25 2.63 -5.02
C SER A 25 3.77 2.73 -4.99
N ASP A 26 4.31 3.64 -4.18
CA ASP A 26 5.76 3.82 -4.09
C ASP A 26 6.41 2.67 -3.31
N ALA A 27 5.77 2.18 -2.26
CA ALA A 27 6.22 0.99 -1.54
C ALA A 27 6.21 -0.26 -2.44
N VAL A 28 5.22 -0.40 -3.32
CA VAL A 28 5.17 -1.51 -4.30
C VAL A 28 6.28 -1.38 -5.33
N ARG A 29 6.53 -0.18 -5.88
CA ARG A 29 7.67 0.05 -6.79
C ARG A 29 9.01 -0.28 -6.15
N GLU A 30 9.22 0.15 -4.92
CA GLU A 30 10.46 -0.15 -4.20
C GLU A 30 10.60 -1.66 -3.94
N LEU A 31 9.50 -2.37 -3.68
CA LEU A 31 9.52 -3.84 -3.58
C LEU A 31 9.92 -4.51 -4.90
N GLU A 32 9.43 -4.03 -6.04
CA GLU A 32 9.83 -4.52 -7.37
C GLU A 32 11.33 -4.28 -7.63
N ASP A 33 11.84 -3.09 -7.28
CA ASP A 33 13.26 -2.77 -7.40
C ASP A 33 14.14 -3.66 -6.49
N ILE A 34 13.67 -3.94 -5.27
CA ILE A 34 14.35 -4.85 -4.35
C ILE A 34 14.36 -6.28 -4.93
N LEU A 35 13.23 -6.74 -5.47
CA LEU A 35 13.12 -8.07 -6.06
C LEU A 35 14.12 -8.23 -7.22
N ALA A 36 14.20 -7.23 -8.11
CA ALA A 36 15.15 -7.23 -9.22
C ALA A 36 16.61 -7.30 -8.76
N LYS A 37 16.96 -6.65 -7.64
CA LYS A 37 18.32 -6.71 -7.06
C LYS A 37 18.63 -8.05 -6.42
N ILE A 38 17.63 -8.69 -5.80
CA ILE A 38 17.79 -10.03 -5.20
C ILE A 38 17.96 -11.11 -6.27
N GLU A 39 17.34 -10.93 -7.44
CA GLU A 39 17.47 -11.83 -8.59
C GLU A 39 18.81 -11.67 -9.33
N ASP A 40 19.61 -10.65 -9.01
CA ASP A 40 20.96 -10.48 -9.55
C ASP A 40 21.88 -11.60 -9.04
N ALA A 41 22.56 -12.28 -9.96
CA ALA A 41 23.43 -13.41 -9.66
C ALA A 41 24.70 -13.01 -8.88
N GLU A 42 25.05 -11.72 -8.83
CA GLU A 42 26.25 -11.21 -8.15
C GLU A 42 25.97 -10.59 -6.77
N ILE A 43 24.76 -10.72 -6.22
CA ILE A 43 24.43 -10.16 -4.90
C ILE A 43 25.17 -10.89 -3.77
N ASP A 44 25.81 -10.10 -2.88
CA ASP A 44 26.46 -10.61 -1.67
C ASP A 44 25.45 -10.89 -0.54
N VAL A 45 25.77 -11.83 0.36
CA VAL A 45 24.87 -12.30 1.42
C VAL A 45 24.47 -11.21 2.43
N ASP A 46 25.40 -10.30 2.72
CA ASP A 46 25.13 -9.17 3.62
C ASP A 46 24.15 -8.20 2.95
N GLN A 47 24.36 -7.92 1.65
CA GLN A 47 23.43 -7.10 0.87
C GLN A 47 22.06 -7.76 0.74
N LEU A 48 22.00 -9.07 0.50
CA LEU A 48 20.74 -9.81 0.43
C LEU A 48 19.94 -9.63 1.74
N SER A 49 20.61 -9.74 2.88
CA SER A 49 20.00 -9.57 4.20
C SER A 49 19.40 -8.17 4.38
N ASP A 50 20.12 -7.13 3.96
CA ASP A 50 19.63 -5.74 3.99
C ASP A 50 18.39 -5.53 3.09
N HIS A 51 18.44 -6.05 1.86
CA HIS A 51 17.34 -5.94 0.90
C HIS A 51 16.08 -6.65 1.40
N VAL A 52 16.23 -7.86 1.96
CA VAL A 52 15.12 -8.61 2.57
C VAL A 52 14.56 -7.87 3.79
N GLY A 53 15.42 -7.29 4.63
CA GLY A 53 15.00 -6.49 5.77
C GLY A 53 14.16 -5.27 5.38
N ARG A 54 14.58 -4.56 4.33
CA ARG A 54 13.82 -3.43 3.77
C ARG A 54 12.48 -3.89 3.17
N ALA A 55 12.48 -4.96 2.39
CA ALA A 55 11.24 -5.52 1.84
C ALA A 55 10.23 -5.89 2.93
N ALA A 56 10.69 -6.47 4.05
CA ALA A 56 9.82 -6.79 5.18
C ALA A 56 9.15 -5.55 5.80
N GLN A 57 9.87 -4.43 5.89
CA GLN A 57 9.31 -3.15 6.36
C GLN A 57 8.24 -2.62 5.42
N LEU A 58 8.50 -2.63 4.10
CA LEU A 58 7.55 -2.20 3.08
C LEU A 58 6.28 -3.08 3.08
N LEU A 59 6.44 -4.40 3.21
CA LEU A 59 5.30 -5.33 3.30
C LEU A 59 4.44 -5.06 4.54
N LYS A 60 5.06 -4.72 5.67
CA LYS A 60 4.32 -4.35 6.90
C LYS A 60 3.48 -3.09 6.69
N LEU A 61 4.05 -2.06 6.06
CA LEU A 61 3.32 -0.85 5.67
C LEU A 61 2.14 -1.19 4.76
N CYS A 62 2.38 -1.96 3.70
CA CYS A 62 1.35 -2.33 2.73
C CYS A 62 0.16 -3.01 3.42
N ARG A 63 0.43 -3.96 4.33
CA ARG A 63 -0.62 -4.63 5.12
C ARG A 63 -1.40 -3.67 6.01
N GLN A 64 -0.73 -2.74 6.68
CA GLN A 64 -1.39 -1.73 7.51
C GLN A 64 -2.32 -0.84 6.68
N ARG A 65 -1.88 -0.40 5.50
CA ARG A 65 -2.68 0.44 4.59
C ARG A 65 -3.91 -0.29 4.07
N ILE A 66 -3.75 -1.54 3.65
CA ILE A 66 -4.87 -2.38 3.22
C ILE A 66 -5.87 -2.55 4.36
N GLY A 67 -5.40 -2.93 5.56
CA GLY A 67 -6.29 -3.10 6.72
C GLY A 67 -7.04 -1.82 7.12
N ARG A 68 -6.40 -0.65 6.99
CA ARG A 68 -7.07 0.64 7.20
C ARG A 68 -8.14 0.91 6.15
N ALA A 69 -7.86 0.63 4.87
CA ALA A 69 -8.83 0.80 3.81
C ALA A 69 -10.04 -0.14 3.99
N GLU A 70 -9.80 -1.41 4.32
CA GLU A 70 -10.86 -2.39 4.62
C GLU A 70 -11.75 -1.93 5.78
N MET A 71 -11.15 -1.39 6.85
CA MET A 71 -11.88 -0.84 7.98
C MET A 71 -12.78 0.32 7.56
N GLN A 72 -12.24 1.30 6.81
CA GLN A 72 -13.01 2.45 6.32
C GLN A 72 -14.17 2.02 5.42
N VAL A 73 -13.95 1.07 4.52
CA VAL A 73 -15.01 0.54 3.65
C VAL A 73 -16.12 -0.10 4.48
N ARG A 74 -15.76 -0.94 5.46
CA ARG A 74 -16.74 -1.57 6.34
C ARG A 74 -17.53 -0.56 7.15
N ASP A 75 -16.88 0.49 7.65
CA ASP A 75 -17.56 1.51 8.46
C ASP A 75 -18.56 2.29 7.60
N VAL A 76 -18.20 2.68 6.37
CA VAL A 76 -19.14 3.29 5.42
C VAL A 76 -20.32 2.38 5.11
N LEU A 77 -20.08 1.08 4.91
CA LEU A 77 -21.17 0.13 4.65
C LEU A 77 -22.13 0.00 5.85
N LYS A 78 -21.63 0.02 7.09
CA LYS A 78 -22.46 0.01 8.29
C LYS A 78 -23.31 1.27 8.42
N ASP A 79 -22.70 2.44 8.20
CA ASP A 79 -23.42 3.72 8.24
C ASP A 79 -24.58 3.70 7.22
N MET A 80 -24.35 3.14 6.03
CA MET A 80 -25.40 2.98 5.01
C MET A 80 -26.49 1.96 5.37
N GLU A 81 -26.16 0.90 6.13
CA GLU A 81 -27.14 -0.08 6.62
C GLU A 81 -28.00 0.47 7.78
N GLU A 82 -27.42 1.30 8.65
CA GLU A 82 -28.11 1.95 9.77
C GLU A 82 -29.06 3.07 9.30
N ASP A 83 -28.73 3.75 8.20
CA ASP A 83 -29.54 4.80 7.59
C ASP A 83 -30.65 4.28 6.66
N ASP A 84 -30.77 2.95 6.44
CA ASP A 84 -31.85 2.37 5.62
C ASP A 84 -33.14 2.17 6.44
N PRO A 85 -34.19 2.98 6.22
CA PRO A 85 -35.44 2.90 6.99
C PRO A 85 -36.24 1.61 6.76
N TRP A 86 -35.82 0.75 5.82
CA TRP A 86 -36.47 -0.53 5.54
C TRP A 86 -35.87 -1.71 6.34
N THR A 87 -34.65 -1.58 6.88
CA THR A 87 -33.98 -2.64 7.66
C THR A 87 -34.33 -2.59 9.16
N SER A 88 -34.78 -1.43 9.67
CA SER A 88 -35.09 -1.22 11.09
C SER A 88 -36.42 -1.84 11.57
N GLY A 89 -37.16 -2.54 10.71
CA GLY A 89 -38.53 -3.02 10.98
C GLY A 89 -38.73 -4.54 11.11
N ALA A 90 -37.70 -5.38 11.02
CA ALA A 90 -37.86 -6.84 10.91
C ALA A 90 -37.75 -7.62 12.24
N GLN A 91 -38.24 -7.07 13.35
CA GLN A 91 -38.36 -7.80 14.64
C GLN A 91 -39.74 -7.57 15.29
N SER A 92 -40.80 -8.07 14.65
CA SER A 92 -42.02 -8.44 15.36
C SER A 92 -42.76 -9.51 14.56
N GLU A 93 -42.55 -10.77 14.91
CA GLU A 93 -43.54 -11.87 14.87
C GLU A 93 -42.84 -13.20 15.18
N ASN A 94 -42.84 -13.59 16.47
CA ASN A 94 -43.54 -14.79 16.96
C ASN A 94 -43.20 -15.04 18.44
#